data_AF-A0A3N5W7T9-F1
#
_entry.id   AF-A0A3N5W7T9-F1
#
_cell.length_a   1.000
_cell.length_b   1.000
_cell.length_c   1.000
_cell.angle_alpha   90.00
_cell.angle_beta   90.00
_cell.angle_gamma   90.00
#
_symmetry.space_group_name_H-M   'P 1'
#
loop_
_entity.id
_entity.type
_entity.pdbx_description
1 polymer ?
#
loop_
_entity_poly.entity_id
_entity_poly.type
_entity_poly.pdbx_seq_one_letter_code
_entity_poly.pdbx_strand_id
1 'polypeptide(L)'
;MEKKGLTINGVPRMMVIDPEASLATVLREQLGLTGTKVGCGTGHCGSCAVILDGNLVRSCITKMKRVTDGARVTTVEGIGTPENLHPIQLAFVAHGAPQCGFCTPGFIVSAKVLLDQNPKPTRDEVRDWFQKNRNACRCSGYKPIVDAVMDAASVLRGEKSKESLVFKLPPDGRIWGTSYPRPSAVAKVAGTWDYGHDLGLKMPPNTLHLALVQAKVSHANILSMDTAEAEKMPGVYKIVTHKDVKGKNRITGLITFATNKGDGWDRPILCDAKVFQYGDAIAIVCADSEENARAAADKVKVNLEELPAYMSAPAAMAEDAIQIHPGTPNVYFELPIVKGQDTKPLMKTAAYVVEDEFYLQRQPHLTMEPDVGFAYFDEGGRLTIHSKSIAIYLHHAMIAPGLGIAPEKLRIIQNPSGGTFGYKFSPTMEALLGVACMATGRPVF
;
A
#
# COMPACT_ATOMS: atom_id res chain seq x y z
N MET A 1 9.73 -28.78 -7.12
CA MET A 1 8.98 -29.08 -5.88
C MET A 1 9.75 -30.10 -5.05
N GLU A 2 9.95 -29.85 -3.76
CA GLU A 2 10.60 -30.77 -2.80
C GLU A 2 9.75 -30.91 -1.52
N LYS A 3 9.86 -32.05 -0.83
CA LYS A 3 9.28 -32.22 0.50
C LYS A 3 10.22 -31.61 1.54
N LYS A 4 9.68 -30.84 2.48
CA LYS A 4 10.43 -30.26 3.60
C LYS A 4 9.61 -30.30 4.87
N GLY A 5 10.18 -30.87 5.93
CA GLY A 5 9.63 -30.86 7.28
C GLY A 5 10.09 -29.62 8.02
N LEU A 6 9.15 -28.81 8.52
CA LEU A 6 9.44 -27.61 9.30
C LEU A 6 8.61 -27.61 10.59
N THR A 7 9.13 -26.99 11.65
CA THR A 7 8.31 -26.67 12.83
C THR A 7 7.87 -25.22 12.75
N ILE A 8 6.59 -24.98 12.47
CA ILE A 8 6.03 -23.63 12.33
C ILE A 8 5.21 -23.31 13.58
N ASN A 9 5.58 -22.26 14.32
CA ASN A 9 4.90 -21.84 15.54
C ASN A 9 4.72 -22.99 16.55
N GLY A 10 5.73 -23.86 16.68
CA GLY A 10 5.73 -25.03 17.57
C GLY A 10 5.06 -26.29 16.99
N VAL A 11 4.45 -26.22 15.81
CA VAL A 11 3.75 -27.34 15.18
C VAL A 11 4.58 -27.93 14.04
N PRO A 12 4.95 -29.22 14.06
CA PRO A 12 5.59 -29.89 12.93
C PRO A 12 4.66 -29.93 11.70
N ARG A 13 5.20 -29.61 10.53
CA ARG A 13 4.50 -29.57 9.24
C ARG A 13 5.37 -30.21 8.16
N MET A 14 4.79 -31.11 7.39
CA MET A 14 5.40 -31.61 6.15
C MET A 14 4.80 -30.84 4.98
N MET A 15 5.63 -30.19 4.18
CA MET A 15 5.18 -29.30 3.11
C MET A 15 5.82 -29.68 1.78
N VAL A 16 5.13 -29.36 0.68
CA VAL A 16 5.70 -29.45 -0.67
C VAL A 16 5.99 -28.03 -1.14
N ILE A 17 7.26 -27.69 -1.28
CA ILE A 17 7.70 -26.32 -1.55
C ILE A 17 8.45 -26.22 -2.87
N ASP A 18 8.42 -25.04 -3.47
CA ASP A 18 9.36 -24.65 -4.51
C ASP A 18 10.63 -24.08 -3.84
N PRO A 19 11.84 -24.65 -4.08
CA PRO A 19 13.09 -24.14 -3.52
C PRO A 19 13.37 -22.65 -3.83
N GLU A 20 12.84 -22.15 -4.95
CA GLU A 20 12.98 -20.74 -5.35
C GLU A 20 11.85 -19.82 -4.84
N ALA A 21 10.82 -20.37 -4.18
CA ALA A 21 9.84 -19.54 -3.49
C ALA A 21 10.49 -18.82 -2.29
N SER A 22 9.95 -17.65 -1.95
CA SER A 22 10.33 -16.98 -0.71
C SER A 22 9.65 -17.64 0.49
N LEU A 23 10.29 -17.58 1.66
CA LEU A 23 9.69 -18.03 2.91
C LEU A 23 8.39 -17.25 3.20
N ALA A 24 8.33 -15.96 2.83
CA ALA A 24 7.11 -15.16 2.98
C ALA A 24 5.95 -15.72 2.16
N THR A 25 6.20 -16.08 0.89
CA THR A 25 5.23 -16.72 -0.01
C THR A 25 4.70 -18.00 0.61
N VAL A 26 5.57 -18.91 1.05
CA VAL A 26 5.17 -20.19 1.67
C VAL A 26 4.34 -19.97 2.94
N LEU A 27 4.79 -19.09 3.85
CA LEU A 27 4.07 -18.80 5.09
C LEU A 27 2.67 -18.20 4.82
N ARG A 28 2.57 -17.28 3.87
CA ARG A 28 1.31 -16.56 3.62
C ARG A 28 0.33 -17.36 2.77
N GLU A 29 0.81 -17.93 1.66
CA GLU A 29 -0.05 -18.51 0.64
C GLU A 29 -0.34 -19.99 0.91
N GLN A 30 0.65 -20.77 1.35
CA GLN A 30 0.43 -22.20 1.64
C GLN A 30 -0.12 -22.43 3.05
N LEU A 31 0.30 -21.62 4.03
CA LEU A 31 -0.08 -21.80 5.45
C LEU A 31 -1.10 -20.79 5.96
N GLY A 32 -1.45 -19.76 5.18
CA GLY A 32 -2.41 -18.74 5.59
C GLY A 32 -1.93 -17.83 6.73
N LEU A 33 -0.62 -17.82 7.04
CA LEU A 33 -0.04 -17.00 8.11
C LEU A 33 0.18 -15.55 7.62
N THR A 34 -0.94 -14.87 7.38
CA THR A 34 -0.96 -13.50 6.83
C THR A 34 -0.44 -12.45 7.80
N GLY A 35 -0.17 -12.78 9.07
CA GLY A 35 0.53 -11.91 10.02
C GLY A 35 1.96 -11.57 9.59
N THR A 36 2.56 -12.40 8.73
CA THR A 36 3.83 -12.09 8.06
C THR A 36 3.58 -11.09 6.93
N LYS A 37 3.65 -9.78 7.21
CA LYS A 37 3.28 -8.74 6.24
C LYS A 37 4.37 -8.48 5.21
N VAL A 38 4.02 -8.42 3.92
CA VAL A 38 4.98 -8.11 2.84
C VAL A 38 4.73 -6.70 2.32
N GLY A 39 5.67 -5.80 2.58
CA GLY A 39 5.68 -4.43 2.05
C GLY A 39 6.58 -4.31 0.82
N CYS A 40 7.83 -3.92 1.02
CA CYS A 40 8.78 -3.62 -0.07
C CYS A 40 9.18 -4.81 -0.97
N GLY A 41 8.93 -6.06 -0.56
CA GLY A 41 9.38 -7.28 -1.26
C GLY A 41 10.90 -7.48 -1.40
N THR A 42 11.72 -6.50 -1.02
CA THR A 42 13.17 -6.42 -1.31
C THR A 42 14.04 -6.38 -0.06
N GLY A 43 13.46 -6.67 1.11
CA GLY A 43 14.18 -6.72 2.38
C GLY A 43 14.46 -5.35 3.03
N HIS A 44 13.99 -4.22 2.51
CA HIS A 44 14.32 -2.91 3.06
C HIS A 44 13.48 -2.46 4.27
N CYS A 45 12.32 -3.09 4.51
CA CYS A 45 11.31 -2.54 5.41
C CYS A 45 11.03 -3.36 6.69
N GLY A 46 11.49 -4.62 6.75
CA GLY A 46 11.38 -5.46 7.94
C GLY A 46 9.97 -5.93 8.33
N SER A 47 8.93 -5.61 7.56
CA SER A 47 7.54 -6.00 7.88
C SER A 47 7.32 -7.53 7.88
N CYS A 48 8.12 -8.25 7.10
CA CYS A 48 8.06 -9.70 6.91
C CYS A 48 9.01 -10.46 7.85
N ALA A 49 9.45 -9.83 8.93
CA ALA A 49 10.38 -10.43 9.87
C ALA A 49 9.78 -11.68 10.52
N VAL A 50 10.55 -12.76 10.53
CA VAL A 50 10.25 -14.04 11.18
C VAL A 50 11.48 -14.51 11.94
N ILE A 51 11.31 -15.36 12.94
CA ILE A 51 12.42 -16.04 13.61
C ILE A 51 12.66 -17.36 12.88
N LEU A 52 13.85 -17.58 12.35
CA LEU A 52 14.29 -18.83 11.74
C LEU A 52 15.47 -19.37 12.56
N ASP A 53 15.27 -20.51 13.22
CA ASP A 53 16.27 -21.15 14.10
C ASP A 53 16.91 -20.19 15.10
N GLY A 54 16.05 -19.40 15.78
CA GLY A 54 16.46 -18.40 16.78
C GLY A 54 16.98 -17.07 16.18
N ASN A 55 17.21 -17.01 14.87
CA ASN A 55 17.72 -15.82 14.21
C ASN A 55 16.60 -15.00 13.55
N LEU A 56 16.70 -13.68 13.62
CA LEU A 56 15.77 -12.80 12.93
C LEU A 56 16.09 -12.75 11.43
N VAL A 57 15.12 -13.09 10.58
CA VAL A 57 15.29 -13.05 9.12
C VAL A 57 14.14 -12.32 8.44
N ARG A 58 14.43 -11.71 7.28
CA ARG A 58 13.42 -11.08 6.42
C ARG A 58 12.92 -12.10 5.41
N SER A 59 11.75 -12.68 5.66
CA SER A 59 11.24 -13.83 4.91
C SER A 59 11.03 -13.58 3.41
N CYS A 60 10.80 -12.34 2.97
CA CYS A 60 10.64 -12.02 1.53
C CYS A 60 11.91 -12.25 0.68
N ILE A 61 13.10 -12.20 1.28
CA ILE A 61 14.39 -12.44 0.59
C ILE A 61 15.06 -13.76 1.02
N THR A 62 14.41 -14.53 1.89
CA THR A 62 14.86 -15.86 2.29
C THR A 62 14.23 -16.88 1.37
N LYS A 63 15.00 -17.44 0.44
CA LYS A 63 14.54 -18.52 -0.45
C LYS A 63 14.42 -19.83 0.31
N MET A 64 13.45 -20.67 -0.04
CA MET A 64 13.21 -21.95 0.65
C MET A 64 14.38 -22.92 0.57
N LYS A 65 15.20 -22.86 -0.50
CA LYS A 65 16.46 -23.63 -0.57
C LYS A 65 17.46 -23.32 0.54
N ARG A 66 17.35 -22.16 1.20
CA ARG A 66 18.18 -21.77 2.36
C ARG A 66 17.58 -22.22 3.70
N VAL A 67 16.33 -22.69 3.69
CA VAL A 67 15.66 -23.22 4.88
C VAL A 67 15.97 -24.71 4.96
N THR A 68 16.70 -25.09 5.99
CA THR A 68 17.09 -26.48 6.22
C THR A 68 15.88 -27.34 6.60
N ASP A 69 15.95 -28.63 6.29
CA ASP A 69 14.96 -29.58 6.79
C ASP A 69 15.02 -29.64 8.33
N GLY A 70 13.88 -29.73 8.97
CA GLY A 70 13.73 -29.66 10.43
C GLY A 70 13.78 -28.26 11.03
N ALA A 71 13.99 -27.20 10.22
CA ALA A 71 14.10 -25.83 10.73
C ALA A 71 12.84 -25.36 11.48
N ARG A 72 13.04 -24.45 12.43
CA ARG A 72 12.00 -23.87 13.28
C ARG A 72 11.71 -22.44 12.86
N VAL A 73 10.46 -22.16 12.51
CA VAL A 73 10.00 -20.81 12.15
C VAL A 73 8.96 -20.32 13.14
N THR A 74 9.17 -19.12 13.69
CA THR A 74 8.18 -18.42 14.51
C THR A 74 7.76 -17.12 13.84
N THR A 75 6.46 -16.99 13.60
CA THR A 75 5.81 -15.77 13.09
C THR A 75 5.12 -15.02 14.24
N VAL A 76 4.44 -13.91 13.95
CA VAL A 76 3.70 -13.16 14.98
C VAL A 76 2.59 -14.01 15.63
N GLU A 77 1.97 -14.89 14.86
CA GLU A 77 0.93 -15.83 15.31
C GLU A 77 1.47 -16.83 16.36
N GLY A 78 2.77 -17.15 16.31
CA GLY A 78 3.45 -17.99 17.30
C GLY A 78 3.93 -17.23 18.54
N ILE A 79 3.89 -15.89 18.54
CA ILE A 79 4.27 -15.07 19.70
C ILE A 79 3.09 -14.90 20.65
N GLY A 80 1.89 -14.69 20.12
CA GLY A 80 0.66 -14.61 20.90
C GLY A 80 -0.56 -14.29 20.05
N THR A 81 -1.73 -14.58 20.59
CA THR A 81 -3.04 -14.44 19.93
C THR A 81 -3.85 -13.30 20.54
N PRO A 82 -4.98 -12.87 19.94
CA PRO A 82 -5.85 -11.87 20.54
C PRO A 82 -6.27 -12.20 21.99
N GLU A 83 -6.44 -13.48 22.31
CA GLU A 83 -6.85 -13.99 23.63
C GLU A 83 -5.66 -14.17 24.58
N ASN A 84 -4.47 -14.41 24.04
CA ASN A 84 -3.26 -14.63 24.81
C ASN A 84 -2.09 -13.79 24.28
N LEU A 85 -2.16 -12.49 24.54
CA LEU A 85 -1.12 -11.54 24.12
C LEU A 85 0.17 -11.75 24.90
N HIS A 86 1.30 -11.83 24.19
CA HIS A 86 2.63 -11.75 24.76
C HIS A 86 2.86 -10.37 25.43
N PRO A 87 3.72 -10.24 26.47
CA PRO A 87 4.06 -8.94 27.07
C PRO A 87 4.47 -7.86 26.07
N ILE A 88 5.20 -8.24 25.01
CA ILE A 88 5.56 -7.34 23.89
C ILE A 88 4.30 -6.83 23.16
N GLN A 89 3.37 -7.71 22.80
CA GLN A 89 2.12 -7.32 22.13
C GLN A 89 1.29 -6.38 23.02
N LEU A 90 1.17 -6.71 24.31
CA LEU A 90 0.41 -5.89 25.26
C LEU A 90 1.04 -4.51 25.45
N ALA A 91 2.37 -4.42 25.57
CA ALA A 91 3.06 -3.14 25.65
C ALA A 91 2.85 -2.29 24.39
N PHE A 92 2.87 -2.90 23.20
CA PHE A 92 2.57 -2.17 21.96
C PHE A 92 1.16 -1.59 21.97
N VAL A 93 0.17 -2.34 22.49
CA VAL A 93 -1.21 -1.85 22.67
C VAL A 93 -1.23 -0.67 23.65
N ALA A 94 -0.59 -0.82 24.81
CA ALA A 94 -0.57 0.18 25.88
C ALA A 94 0.06 1.52 25.45
N HIS A 95 1.14 1.46 24.67
CA HIS A 95 1.86 2.64 24.18
C HIS A 95 1.27 3.23 22.89
N GLY A 96 0.17 2.67 22.37
CA GLY A 96 -0.45 3.14 21.13
C GLY A 96 0.46 3.01 19.90
N ALA A 97 1.47 2.14 19.96
CA ALA A 97 2.44 1.89 18.90
C ALA A 97 1.81 1.47 17.55
N PRO A 98 0.76 0.60 17.51
CA PRO A 98 0.11 0.24 16.25
C PRO A 98 -0.83 1.37 15.77
N GLN A 99 -0.32 2.25 14.91
CA GLN A 99 -1.14 3.21 14.18
C GLN A 99 -1.87 2.55 13.00
N CYS A 100 -1.27 2.55 11.79
CA CYS A 100 -1.80 1.76 10.69
C CYS A 100 -1.70 0.26 11.00
N GLY A 101 -0.65 -0.16 11.70
CA GLY A 101 -0.43 -1.53 12.17
C GLY A 101 0.34 -2.44 11.22
N PHE A 102 0.64 -2.02 9.99
CA PHE A 102 1.22 -2.92 8.97
C PHE A 102 2.62 -3.40 9.32
N CYS A 103 3.45 -2.54 9.90
CA CYS A 103 4.80 -2.90 10.36
C CYS A 103 4.80 -3.67 11.69
N THR A 104 3.70 -3.63 12.44
CA THR A 104 3.64 -4.05 13.84
C THR A 104 4.06 -5.52 14.04
N PRO A 105 3.58 -6.50 13.25
CA PRO A 105 4.05 -7.88 13.36
C PRO A 105 5.58 -8.02 13.26
N GLY A 106 6.19 -7.38 12.26
CA GLY A 106 7.64 -7.46 12.06
C GLY A 106 8.44 -6.81 13.19
N PHE A 107 7.95 -5.71 13.78
CA PHE A 107 8.58 -5.12 14.97
C PHE A 107 8.46 -6.02 16.20
N ILE A 108 7.32 -6.67 16.41
CA ILE A 108 7.09 -7.56 17.56
C ILE A 108 8.00 -8.79 17.46
N VAL A 109 8.06 -9.41 16.29
CA VAL A 109 8.97 -10.53 16.03
C VAL A 109 10.43 -10.12 16.22
N SER A 110 10.81 -8.95 15.70
CA SER A 110 12.16 -8.40 15.88
C SER A 110 12.50 -8.12 17.35
N ALA A 111 11.59 -7.49 18.09
CA ALA A 111 11.75 -7.21 19.51
C ALA A 111 11.85 -8.48 20.36
N LYS A 112 11.12 -9.54 20.00
CA LYS A 112 11.21 -10.84 20.67
C LYS A 112 12.64 -11.38 20.61
N VAL A 113 13.26 -11.39 19.43
CA VAL A 113 14.66 -11.84 19.27
C VAL A 113 15.63 -10.95 20.04
N LEU A 114 15.44 -9.62 20.01
CA LEU A 114 16.26 -8.70 20.82
C LEU A 114 16.19 -9.06 22.30
N LEU A 115 14.99 -9.23 22.86
CA LEU A 115 14.81 -9.46 24.29
C LEU A 115 15.20 -10.88 24.73
N ASP A 116 15.17 -11.85 23.82
CA ASP A 116 15.72 -13.19 24.07
C ASP A 116 17.26 -13.14 24.18
N GLN A 117 17.94 -12.23 23.46
CA GLN A 117 19.40 -12.09 23.46
C GLN A 117 19.92 -11.09 24.49
N ASN A 118 19.20 -10.00 24.70
CA ASN A 118 19.49 -8.96 25.68
C ASN A 118 18.21 -8.64 26.45
N PRO A 119 17.98 -9.28 27.61
CA PRO A 119 16.78 -9.06 28.42
C PRO A 119 16.68 -7.66 29.03
N LYS A 120 17.75 -6.86 29.04
CA LYS A 120 17.80 -5.50 29.62
C LYS A 120 18.47 -4.51 28.66
N PRO A 121 17.91 -4.31 27.46
CA PRO A 121 18.51 -3.39 26.51
C PRO A 121 18.31 -1.95 26.99
N THR A 122 19.25 -1.09 26.64
CA THR A 122 19.06 0.36 26.68
C THR A 122 18.17 0.81 25.52
N ARG A 123 17.64 2.03 25.59
CA ARG A 123 16.83 2.60 24.51
C ARG A 123 17.62 2.72 23.19
N ASP A 124 18.91 3.01 23.28
CA ASP A 124 19.79 3.12 22.12
C ASP A 124 20.05 1.75 21.51
N GLU A 125 20.26 0.70 22.31
CA GLU A 125 20.37 -0.68 21.81
C GLU A 125 19.09 -1.16 21.10
N VAL A 126 17.91 -0.77 21.60
CA VAL A 126 16.64 -1.04 20.90
C VAL A 126 16.61 -0.34 19.53
N ARG A 127 17.06 0.91 19.45
CA ARG A 127 17.12 1.68 18.19
C ARG A 127 18.13 1.07 17.22
N ASP A 128 19.32 0.73 17.70
CA ASP A 128 20.38 0.10 16.91
C ASP A 128 19.95 -1.26 16.38
N TRP A 129 19.24 -2.05 17.20
CA TRP A 129 18.66 -3.31 16.76
C TRP A 129 17.68 -3.12 15.61
N PHE A 130 16.72 -2.20 15.72
CA PHE A 130 15.76 -1.93 14.65
C PHE A 130 16.41 -1.34 13.40
N GLN A 131 17.44 -0.52 13.56
CA GLN A 131 18.24 0.02 12.45
C GLN A 131 18.97 -1.11 11.70
N LYS A 132 19.68 -1.98 12.43
CA LYS A 132 20.40 -3.13 11.87
C LYS A 132 19.47 -4.08 11.12
N ASN A 133 18.29 -4.33 11.69
CA ASN A 133 17.32 -5.30 11.17
C ASN A 133 16.29 -4.68 10.20
N ARG A 134 16.45 -3.40 9.86
CA ARG A 134 15.65 -2.68 8.87
C ARG A 134 14.15 -2.66 9.22
N ASN A 135 13.80 -2.61 10.50
CA ASN A 135 12.41 -2.48 10.93
C ASN A 135 11.96 -1.03 10.71
N ALA A 136 11.22 -0.76 9.63
CA ALA A 136 10.80 0.58 9.27
C ALA A 136 9.34 0.85 9.66
N CYS A 137 9.07 2.08 10.13
CA CYS A 137 7.73 2.57 10.41
C CYS A 137 7.57 3.99 9.86
N ARG A 138 6.47 4.22 9.12
CA ARG A 138 6.15 5.55 8.58
C ARG A 138 5.22 6.38 9.48
N CYS A 139 4.55 5.75 10.45
CA CYS A 139 3.47 6.38 11.22
C CYS A 139 3.92 6.95 12.58
N SER A 140 4.72 6.19 13.34
CA SER A 140 4.86 6.42 14.79
C SER A 140 6.01 7.34 15.19
N GLY A 141 6.94 7.65 14.29
CA GLY A 141 8.19 8.31 14.67
C GLY A 141 9.07 7.47 15.60
N TYR A 142 8.87 6.15 15.66
CA TYR A 142 9.63 5.13 16.41
C TYR A 142 9.56 5.21 17.94
N LYS A 143 9.46 6.40 18.55
CA LYS A 143 9.48 6.56 20.02
C LYS A 143 8.48 5.65 20.75
N PRO A 144 7.18 5.56 20.37
CA PRO A 144 6.23 4.66 21.04
C PRO A 144 6.59 3.18 20.93
N ILE A 145 7.30 2.78 19.86
CA ILE A 145 7.77 1.41 19.68
C ILE A 145 8.90 1.11 20.66
N VAL A 146 9.86 2.03 20.81
CA VAL A 146 10.94 1.91 21.80
C VAL A 146 10.36 1.86 23.21
N ASP A 147 9.41 2.75 23.53
CA ASP A 147 8.73 2.77 24.83
C ASP A 147 8.08 1.42 25.16
N ALA A 148 7.37 0.83 24.19
CA ALA A 148 6.76 -0.49 24.33
C ALA A 148 7.77 -1.62 24.55
N VAL A 149 8.92 -1.61 23.86
CA VAL A 149 9.96 -2.64 24.05
C VAL A 149 10.55 -2.55 25.45
N MET A 150 10.84 -1.34 25.93
CA MET A 150 11.40 -1.14 27.28
C MET A 150 10.46 -1.66 28.37
N ASP A 151 9.16 -1.34 28.26
CA ASP A 151 8.16 -1.80 29.22
C ASP A 151 7.93 -3.32 29.14
N ALA A 152 7.90 -3.89 27.93
CA ALA A 152 7.84 -5.34 27.76
C ALA A 152 9.04 -6.03 28.40
N ALA A 153 10.24 -5.47 28.26
CA ALA A 153 11.46 -6.00 28.87
C ALA A 153 11.37 -6.00 30.40
N SER A 154 10.88 -4.92 31.03
CA SER A 154 10.66 -4.89 32.48
C SER A 154 9.62 -5.90 32.95
N VAL A 155 8.55 -6.14 32.18
CA VAL A 155 7.58 -7.20 32.51
C VAL A 155 8.21 -8.58 32.41
N LEU A 156 8.99 -8.85 31.35
CA LEU A 156 9.66 -10.14 31.15
C LEU A 156 10.72 -10.44 32.22
N ARG A 157 11.33 -9.40 32.83
CA ARG A 157 12.25 -9.54 33.96
C ARG A 157 11.56 -9.64 35.34
N GLY A 158 10.22 -9.53 35.39
CA GLY A 158 9.46 -9.55 36.64
C GLY A 158 9.54 -8.25 37.45
N GLU A 159 10.07 -7.16 36.88
CA GLU A 159 10.14 -5.85 37.54
C GLU A 159 8.80 -5.11 37.52
N LYS A 160 7.93 -5.46 36.55
CA LYS A 160 6.55 -4.96 36.42
C LYS A 160 5.62 -6.14 36.17
N SER A 161 4.37 -6.03 36.62
CA SER A 161 3.35 -7.04 36.30
C SER A 161 2.75 -6.80 34.92
N LYS A 162 2.18 -7.83 34.29
CA LYS A 162 1.50 -7.70 32.99
C LYS A 162 0.29 -6.76 33.09
N GLU A 163 -0.39 -6.77 34.23
CA GLU A 163 -1.55 -5.96 34.56
C GLU A 163 -1.23 -4.46 34.61
N SER A 164 0.04 -4.07 34.85
CA SER A 164 0.43 -2.66 34.83
C SER A 164 0.39 -2.05 33.42
N LEU A 165 0.42 -2.88 32.37
CA LEU A 165 0.28 -2.44 30.97
C LEU A 165 -1.18 -2.32 30.53
N VAL A 166 -2.12 -2.85 31.32
CA VAL A 166 -3.55 -2.80 30.99
C VAL A 166 -4.10 -1.44 31.37
N PHE A 167 -4.78 -0.80 30.43
CA PHE A 167 -5.46 0.48 30.68
C PHE A 167 -6.49 0.32 31.80
N LYS A 168 -6.45 1.23 32.78
CA LYS A 168 -7.41 1.28 33.89
C LYS A 168 -8.38 2.42 33.62
N LEU A 169 -9.67 2.10 33.59
CA LEU A 169 -10.70 3.11 33.41
C LEU A 169 -10.62 4.11 34.58
N PRO A 170 -10.57 5.44 34.31
CA PRO A 170 -10.60 6.42 35.37
C PRO A 170 -11.90 6.33 36.18
N PRO A 171 -11.91 6.79 37.45
CA PRO A 171 -13.09 6.71 38.32
C PRO A 171 -14.34 7.42 37.75
N ASP A 172 -14.15 8.44 36.93
CA ASP A 172 -15.23 9.18 36.26
C ASP A 172 -15.78 8.47 35.01
N GLY A 173 -15.24 7.30 34.65
CA GLY A 173 -15.63 6.50 33.49
C GLY A 173 -15.22 7.09 32.14
N ARG A 174 -14.48 8.20 32.10
CA ARG A 174 -14.18 8.93 30.87
C ARG A 174 -12.99 8.33 30.13
N ILE A 175 -13.15 8.11 28.82
CA ILE A 175 -12.03 7.73 27.93
C ILE A 175 -11.49 8.91 27.12
N TRP A 176 -12.28 9.97 26.95
CA TRP A 176 -11.86 11.16 26.20
C TRP A 176 -10.70 11.86 26.90
N GLY A 177 -9.62 12.14 26.16
CA GLY A 177 -8.39 12.74 26.70
C GLY A 177 -7.48 11.75 27.44
N THR A 178 -7.81 10.46 27.44
CA THR A 178 -7.00 9.41 28.08
C THR A 178 -6.16 8.64 27.05
N SER A 179 -5.38 7.67 27.54
CA SER A 179 -4.62 6.70 26.73
C SER A 179 -5.40 5.40 26.42
N TYR A 180 -6.74 5.43 26.46
CA TYR A 180 -7.56 4.26 26.12
C TYR A 180 -7.12 3.65 24.77
N PRO A 181 -6.73 2.36 24.73
CA PRO A 181 -6.22 1.75 23.52
C PRO A 181 -7.26 1.74 22.39
N ARG A 182 -6.80 2.01 21.16
CA ARG A 182 -7.68 1.96 19.99
C ARG A 182 -8.24 0.53 19.80
N PRO A 183 -9.51 0.36 19.38
CA PRO A 183 -10.13 -0.97 19.24
C PRO A 183 -9.35 -1.93 18.33
N SER A 184 -8.80 -1.42 17.22
CA SER A 184 -8.01 -2.22 16.26
C SER A 184 -6.63 -2.69 16.75
N ALA A 185 -6.17 -2.25 17.94
CA ALA A 185 -4.79 -2.49 18.38
C ALA A 185 -4.47 -3.98 18.54
N VAL A 186 -5.38 -4.74 19.15
CA VAL A 186 -5.20 -6.17 19.43
C VAL A 186 -5.01 -6.95 18.13
N ALA A 187 -5.88 -6.73 17.14
CA ALA A 187 -5.76 -7.40 15.85
C ALA A 187 -4.46 -7.04 15.10
N LYS A 188 -3.99 -5.79 15.24
CA LYS A 188 -2.73 -5.33 14.62
C LYS A 188 -1.49 -5.96 15.26
N VAL A 189 -1.46 -6.10 16.59
CA VAL A 189 -0.32 -6.73 17.28
C VAL A 189 -0.31 -8.25 17.17
N ALA A 190 -1.48 -8.87 17.00
CA ALA A 190 -1.63 -10.32 16.78
C ALA A 190 -1.48 -10.73 15.31
N GLY A 191 -1.39 -9.79 14.37
CA GLY A 191 -1.31 -10.07 12.94
C GLY A 191 -2.63 -10.50 12.29
N THR A 192 -3.75 -10.44 13.01
CA THR A 192 -5.10 -10.87 12.56
C THR A 192 -5.92 -9.75 11.91
N TRP A 193 -5.34 -8.55 11.76
CA TRP A 193 -5.94 -7.47 10.96
C TRP A 193 -5.59 -7.69 9.48
N ASP A 194 -6.59 -8.11 8.69
CA ASP A 194 -6.41 -8.41 7.26
C ASP A 194 -6.40 -7.14 6.42
N TYR A 195 -5.26 -6.84 5.80
CA TYR A 195 -5.09 -5.76 4.83
C TYR A 195 -5.49 -6.21 3.43
N GLY A 196 -5.44 -5.32 2.43
CA GLY A 196 -5.94 -5.62 1.09
C GLY A 196 -5.28 -6.85 0.44
N HIS A 197 -3.96 -7.00 0.58
CA HIS A 197 -3.26 -8.20 0.09
C HIS A 197 -3.59 -9.46 0.90
N ASP A 198 -3.86 -9.33 2.20
CA ASP A 198 -4.27 -10.48 3.02
C ASP A 198 -5.67 -10.97 2.63
N LEU A 199 -6.58 -10.04 2.32
CA LEU A 199 -7.91 -10.34 1.82
C LEU A 199 -7.86 -11.01 0.43
N GLY A 200 -6.99 -10.52 -0.47
CA GLY A 200 -6.76 -11.13 -1.78
C GLY A 200 -6.41 -12.63 -1.70
N LEU A 201 -5.54 -13.01 -0.76
CA LEU A 201 -5.19 -14.42 -0.53
C LEU A 201 -6.35 -15.28 0.00
N LYS A 202 -7.42 -14.65 0.52
CA LYS A 202 -8.61 -15.32 1.07
C LYS A 202 -9.81 -15.24 0.13
N MET A 203 -9.64 -14.67 -1.06
CA MET A 203 -10.67 -14.62 -2.08
C MET A 203 -10.91 -16.02 -2.70
N PRO A 204 -12.10 -16.27 -3.29
CA PRO A 204 -12.41 -17.58 -3.84
C PRO A 204 -11.51 -17.94 -5.04
N PRO A 205 -11.32 -19.24 -5.36
CA PRO A 205 -10.40 -19.70 -6.41
C PRO A 205 -10.71 -19.18 -7.82
N ASN A 206 -11.92 -18.69 -8.08
CA ASN A 206 -12.29 -18.09 -9.36
C ASN A 206 -11.91 -16.60 -9.46
N THR A 207 -11.15 -16.05 -8.50
CA THR A 207 -10.62 -14.68 -8.57
C THR A 207 -9.51 -14.59 -9.61
N LEU A 208 -9.53 -13.54 -10.42
CA LEU A 208 -8.46 -13.23 -11.36
C LEU A 208 -7.46 -12.26 -10.73
N HIS A 209 -6.18 -12.53 -10.90
CA HIS A 209 -5.11 -11.64 -10.48
C HIS A 209 -4.74 -10.69 -11.63
N LEU A 210 -4.52 -9.43 -11.30
CA LEU A 210 -4.27 -8.37 -12.26
C LEU A 210 -2.80 -7.98 -12.33
N ALA A 211 -2.33 -7.69 -13.53
CA ALA A 211 -1.06 -7.00 -13.77
C ALA A 211 -1.26 -5.88 -14.79
N LEU A 212 -0.60 -4.74 -14.55
CA LEU A 212 -0.69 -3.59 -15.45
C LEU A 212 0.39 -3.67 -16.53
N VAL A 213 -0.01 -3.41 -17.76
CA VAL A 213 0.90 -3.01 -18.84
C VAL A 213 1.10 -1.50 -18.72
N GLN A 214 2.30 -1.09 -18.34
CA GLN A 214 2.59 0.30 -18.00
C GLN A 214 3.52 0.97 -18.99
N ALA A 215 3.30 2.26 -19.24
CA ALA A 215 4.20 3.09 -20.00
C ALA A 215 5.62 3.11 -19.38
N LYS A 216 6.63 2.94 -20.24
CA LYS A 216 8.07 3.00 -19.85
C LYS A 216 8.76 4.30 -20.29
N VAL A 217 7.99 5.23 -20.84
CA VAL A 217 8.40 6.58 -21.25
C VAL A 217 7.48 7.60 -20.58
N SER A 218 7.90 8.87 -20.54
CA SER A 218 7.18 9.91 -19.79
C SER A 218 6.11 10.65 -20.59
N HIS A 219 6.23 10.72 -21.92
CA HIS A 219 5.25 11.40 -22.78
C HIS A 219 5.30 10.77 -24.17
N ALA A 220 4.17 10.30 -24.68
CA ALA A 220 4.11 9.66 -26.00
C ALA A 220 2.69 9.66 -26.55
N ASN A 221 2.56 9.59 -27.89
CA ASN A 221 1.32 9.14 -28.53
C ASN A 221 1.32 7.60 -28.61
N ILE A 222 0.17 6.99 -28.36
CA ILE A 222 -0.04 5.55 -28.50
C ILE A 222 -0.51 5.28 -29.92
N LEU A 223 0.32 4.61 -30.71
CA LEU A 223 0.02 4.31 -32.12
C LEU A 223 -0.80 3.02 -32.25
N SER A 224 -0.37 1.97 -31.54
CA SER A 224 -1.03 0.66 -31.55
C SER A 224 -0.57 -0.20 -30.39
N MET A 225 -1.30 -1.29 -30.14
CA MET A 225 -0.98 -2.28 -29.11
C MET A 225 -1.25 -3.67 -29.65
N ASP A 226 -0.31 -4.59 -29.43
CA ASP A 226 -0.40 -6.01 -29.76
C ASP A 226 -0.41 -6.86 -28.48
N THR A 227 -1.50 -7.61 -28.32
CA THR A 227 -1.79 -8.48 -27.18
C THR A 227 -1.64 -9.97 -27.51
N ALA A 228 -1.40 -10.34 -28.78
CA ALA A 228 -1.59 -11.70 -29.26
C ALA A 228 -0.64 -12.74 -28.63
N GLU A 229 0.57 -12.31 -28.25
CA GLU A 229 1.53 -13.17 -27.54
C GLU A 229 1.08 -13.41 -26.09
N ALA A 230 0.73 -12.34 -25.39
CA ALA A 230 0.31 -12.37 -24.00
C ALA A 230 -1.02 -13.15 -23.81
N GLU A 231 -1.98 -13.02 -24.74
CA GLU A 231 -3.25 -13.75 -24.71
C GLU A 231 -3.09 -15.28 -24.74
N LYS A 232 -1.97 -15.78 -25.29
CA LYS A 232 -1.69 -17.22 -25.40
C LYS A 232 -0.88 -17.75 -24.20
N MET A 233 -0.50 -16.89 -23.27
CA MET A 233 0.35 -17.28 -22.14
C MET A 233 -0.42 -18.07 -21.08
N PRO A 234 0.28 -18.93 -20.31
CA PRO A 234 -0.34 -19.72 -19.26
C PRO A 234 -1.15 -18.87 -18.28
N GLY A 235 -2.34 -19.35 -17.93
CA GLY A 235 -3.19 -18.73 -16.92
C GLY A 235 -3.91 -17.44 -17.34
N VAL A 236 -3.58 -16.85 -18.50
CA VAL A 236 -4.20 -15.61 -18.97
C VAL A 236 -5.67 -15.85 -19.33
N TYR A 237 -6.55 -15.07 -18.70
CA TYR A 237 -7.99 -15.10 -18.94
C TYR A 237 -8.42 -14.04 -19.96
N LYS A 238 -7.92 -12.80 -19.79
CA LYS A 238 -8.26 -11.68 -20.67
C LYS A 238 -7.25 -10.55 -20.53
N ILE A 239 -6.99 -9.84 -21.63
CA ILE A 239 -6.32 -8.54 -21.61
C ILE A 239 -7.37 -7.45 -21.80
N VAL A 240 -7.45 -6.55 -20.83
CA VAL A 240 -8.44 -5.47 -20.75
C VAL A 240 -7.76 -4.17 -21.16
N THR A 241 -8.39 -3.43 -22.07
CA THR A 241 -7.84 -2.22 -22.67
C THR A 241 -8.86 -1.07 -22.55
N HIS A 242 -8.51 0.13 -23.03
CA HIS A 242 -9.46 1.23 -23.11
C HIS A 242 -10.75 0.87 -23.90
N LYS A 243 -10.70 -0.12 -24.80
CA LYS A 243 -11.86 -0.59 -25.58
C LYS A 243 -12.88 -1.37 -24.74
N ASP A 244 -12.48 -1.90 -23.59
CA ASP A 244 -13.36 -2.63 -22.67
C ASP A 244 -14.08 -1.70 -21.67
N VAL A 245 -13.69 -0.42 -21.63
CA VAL A 245 -14.30 0.58 -20.75
C VAL A 245 -15.67 0.98 -21.30
N LYS A 246 -16.71 0.85 -20.48
CA LYS A 246 -18.11 1.10 -20.91
C LYS A 246 -18.54 2.57 -20.82
N GLY A 247 -17.81 3.38 -20.05
CA GLY A 247 -18.11 4.78 -19.83
C GLY A 247 -17.18 5.72 -20.59
N LYS A 248 -16.94 6.89 -20.00
CA LYS A 248 -16.08 7.93 -20.61
C LYS A 248 -14.59 7.56 -20.66
N ASN A 249 -14.15 6.51 -19.97
CA ASN A 249 -12.72 6.21 -19.77
C ASN A 249 -11.94 7.39 -19.17
N ARG A 250 -12.59 8.20 -18.33
CA ARG A 250 -11.98 9.36 -17.67
C ARG A 250 -12.37 9.42 -16.20
N ILE A 251 -11.44 9.84 -15.36
CA ILE A 251 -11.68 10.16 -13.96
C ILE A 251 -11.90 11.67 -13.88
N THR A 252 -13.02 12.11 -13.31
CA THR A 252 -13.27 13.55 -13.14
C THR A 252 -12.62 14.09 -11.89
N GLY A 253 -12.14 15.33 -11.94
CA GLY A 253 -11.76 16.13 -10.77
C GLY A 253 -12.94 16.44 -9.84
N LEU A 254 -14.18 16.23 -10.29
CA LEU A 254 -15.47 16.45 -9.64
C LEU A 254 -15.77 17.91 -9.27
N ILE A 255 -14.85 18.56 -8.58
CA ILE A 255 -14.97 19.91 -8.04
C ILE A 255 -13.97 20.88 -8.72
N THR A 256 -13.73 20.68 -10.01
CA THR A 256 -12.90 21.58 -10.82
C THR A 256 -13.41 23.01 -10.70
N PHE A 257 -12.53 23.95 -10.36
CA PHE A 257 -12.92 25.34 -10.15
C PHE A 257 -13.38 25.98 -11.46
N ALA A 258 -14.37 26.87 -11.37
CA ALA A 258 -14.95 27.52 -12.55
C ALA A 258 -13.95 28.35 -13.37
N THR A 259 -12.87 28.84 -12.74
CA THR A 259 -11.80 29.61 -13.38
C THR A 259 -10.63 28.75 -13.87
N ASN A 260 -10.72 27.43 -13.71
CA ASN A 260 -9.75 26.52 -14.31
C ASN A 260 -9.90 26.56 -15.84
N LYS A 261 -8.78 26.54 -16.57
CA LYS A 261 -8.74 26.57 -18.04
C LYS A 261 -8.99 25.17 -18.64
N GLY A 262 -8.91 24.11 -17.84
CA GLY A 262 -9.33 22.75 -18.18
C GLY A 262 -10.69 22.38 -17.59
N ASP A 263 -11.28 21.29 -18.08
CA ASP A 263 -12.60 20.80 -17.66
C ASP A 263 -12.55 19.77 -16.50
N GLY A 264 -11.34 19.32 -16.15
CA GLY A 264 -11.09 18.28 -15.14
C GLY A 264 -11.53 16.87 -15.56
N TRP A 265 -11.57 16.57 -16.87
CA TRP A 265 -11.75 15.24 -17.44
C TRP A 265 -10.50 14.76 -18.20
N ASP A 266 -9.34 15.27 -17.83
CA ASP A 266 -8.04 15.00 -18.46
C ASP A 266 -7.51 13.58 -18.21
N ARG A 267 -7.78 13.01 -17.03
CA ARG A 267 -7.16 11.76 -16.58
C ARG A 267 -7.84 10.51 -17.15
N PRO A 268 -7.16 9.67 -17.96
CA PRO A 268 -7.70 8.39 -18.40
C PRO A 268 -7.82 7.36 -17.27
N ILE A 269 -8.75 6.40 -17.40
CA ILE A 269 -8.71 5.18 -16.59
C ILE A 269 -7.65 4.24 -17.15
N LEU A 270 -7.75 3.93 -18.45
CA LEU A 270 -6.72 3.27 -19.24
C LEU A 270 -6.34 4.17 -20.41
N CYS A 271 -5.05 4.35 -20.66
CA CYS A 271 -4.60 5.21 -21.75
C CYS A 271 -5.16 4.72 -23.10
N ASP A 272 -5.67 5.67 -23.89
CA ASP A 272 -6.21 5.43 -25.22
C ASP A 272 -5.30 6.03 -26.30
N ALA A 273 -5.09 7.36 -26.26
CA ALA A 273 -4.35 8.09 -27.29
C ALA A 273 -2.94 8.49 -26.86
N LYS A 274 -2.71 8.74 -25.57
CA LYS A 274 -1.45 9.31 -25.07
C LYS A 274 -1.01 8.70 -23.74
N VAL A 275 0.30 8.71 -23.54
CA VAL A 275 0.99 8.55 -22.26
C VAL A 275 1.31 9.94 -21.73
N PHE A 276 1.00 10.22 -20.46
CA PHE A 276 1.21 11.51 -19.80
C PHE A 276 2.31 11.44 -18.74
N GLN A 277 2.60 10.25 -18.22
CA GLN A 277 3.72 10.01 -17.32
C GLN A 277 4.23 8.57 -17.39
N TYR A 278 5.48 8.38 -16.96
CA TYR A 278 6.01 7.04 -16.71
C TYR A 278 5.10 6.29 -15.72
N GLY A 279 4.80 5.04 -16.04
CA GLY A 279 3.95 4.19 -15.21
C GLY A 279 2.45 4.29 -15.50
N ASP A 280 2.01 5.12 -16.44
CA ASP A 280 0.60 5.14 -16.88
C ASP A 280 0.11 3.75 -17.29
N ALA A 281 -1.09 3.38 -16.86
CA ALA A 281 -1.71 2.09 -17.17
C ALA A 281 -2.34 2.11 -18.57
N ILE A 282 -1.83 1.27 -19.46
CA ILE A 282 -2.27 1.17 -20.86
C ILE A 282 -3.25 0.00 -21.02
N ALA A 283 -2.95 -1.13 -20.38
CA ALA A 283 -3.80 -2.32 -20.36
C ALA A 283 -3.68 -3.06 -19.02
N ILE A 284 -4.59 -4.02 -18.79
CA ILE A 284 -4.63 -4.89 -17.62
C ILE A 284 -4.66 -6.33 -18.09
N VAL A 285 -3.67 -7.13 -17.69
CA VAL A 285 -3.71 -8.58 -17.86
C VAL A 285 -4.43 -9.18 -16.67
N CYS A 286 -5.47 -10.00 -16.94
CA CYS A 286 -6.17 -10.77 -15.94
C CYS A 286 -5.77 -12.24 -16.09
N ALA A 287 -5.22 -12.87 -15.05
CA ALA A 287 -4.81 -14.27 -15.06
C ALA A 287 -5.26 -15.03 -13.79
N ASP A 288 -4.97 -16.32 -13.72
CA ASP A 288 -5.23 -17.18 -12.55
C ASP A 288 -4.30 -16.90 -11.36
N SER A 289 -3.16 -16.26 -11.59
CA SER A 289 -2.18 -15.89 -10.55
C SER A 289 -1.47 -14.58 -10.90
N GLU A 290 -0.96 -13.89 -9.88
CA GLU A 290 -0.21 -12.64 -10.06
C GLU A 290 1.06 -12.87 -10.89
N GLU A 291 1.74 -14.00 -10.69
CA GLU A 291 2.94 -14.37 -11.44
C GLU A 291 2.65 -14.50 -12.94
N ASN A 292 1.61 -15.26 -13.31
CA ASN A 292 1.21 -15.41 -14.71
C ASN A 292 0.75 -14.08 -15.32
N ALA A 293 -0.01 -13.27 -14.57
CA ALA A 293 -0.45 -11.95 -15.03
C ALA A 293 0.74 -11.04 -15.33
N ARG A 294 1.74 -10.98 -14.44
CA ARG A 294 2.95 -10.17 -14.62
C ARG A 294 3.79 -10.65 -15.80
N ALA A 295 4.02 -11.96 -15.90
CA ALA A 295 4.78 -12.53 -17.00
C ALA A 295 4.15 -12.22 -18.36
N ALA A 296 2.81 -12.24 -18.44
CA ALA A 296 2.08 -11.89 -19.65
C ALA A 296 2.01 -10.39 -19.92
N ALA A 297 1.97 -9.54 -18.88
CA ALA A 297 2.03 -8.08 -19.06
C ALA A 297 3.33 -7.65 -19.76
N ASP A 298 4.46 -8.32 -19.49
CA ASP A 298 5.75 -8.06 -20.15
C ASP A 298 5.76 -8.46 -21.64
N LYS A 299 4.75 -9.21 -22.12
CA LYS A 299 4.63 -9.63 -23.53
C LYS A 299 3.68 -8.77 -24.35
N VAL A 300 2.95 -7.84 -23.73
CA VAL A 300 2.14 -6.87 -24.45
C VAL A 300 3.05 -5.81 -25.08
N LYS A 301 2.96 -5.65 -26.40
CA LYS A 301 3.79 -4.71 -27.16
C LYS A 301 2.98 -3.45 -27.42
N VAL A 302 3.47 -2.32 -26.94
CA VAL A 302 2.85 -1.01 -27.19
C VAL A 302 3.76 -0.22 -28.13
N ASN A 303 3.24 0.13 -29.30
CA ASN A 303 3.94 0.98 -30.26
C ASN A 303 3.67 2.44 -29.92
N LEU A 304 4.73 3.18 -29.61
CA LEU A 304 4.68 4.55 -29.11
C LEU A 304 5.46 5.48 -30.04
N GLU A 305 4.91 6.65 -30.30
CA GLU A 305 5.67 7.80 -30.77
C GLU A 305 6.02 8.67 -29.56
N GLU A 306 7.27 8.61 -29.10
CA GLU A 306 7.72 9.37 -27.95
C GLU A 306 7.75 10.88 -28.25
N LEU A 307 7.28 11.66 -27.28
CA LEU A 307 7.18 13.12 -27.35
C LEU A 307 8.13 13.75 -26.32
N PRO A 308 8.55 15.02 -26.52
CA PRO A 308 9.29 15.75 -25.49
C PRO A 308 8.52 15.79 -24.17
N ALA A 309 9.18 15.39 -23.07
CA ALA A 309 8.58 15.35 -21.74
C ALA A 309 9.03 16.54 -20.88
N TYR A 310 8.07 17.22 -20.24
CA TYR A 310 8.34 18.33 -19.33
C TYR A 310 8.44 17.83 -17.89
N MET A 311 9.67 17.69 -17.38
CA MET A 311 9.95 17.04 -16.10
C MET A 311 9.97 18.00 -14.89
N SER A 312 9.70 19.29 -15.11
CA SER A 312 9.64 20.32 -14.08
C SER A 312 8.59 21.38 -14.44
N ALA A 313 8.10 22.11 -13.43
CA ALA A 313 7.15 23.20 -13.66
C ALA A 313 7.71 24.29 -14.58
N PRO A 314 8.94 24.83 -14.37
CA PRO A 314 9.49 25.84 -15.28
C PRO A 314 9.57 25.39 -16.74
N ALA A 315 9.91 24.12 -16.99
CA ALA A 315 9.96 23.58 -18.35
C ALA A 315 8.57 23.50 -19.00
N ALA A 316 7.54 23.08 -18.25
CA ALA A 316 6.17 23.02 -18.75
C ALA A 316 5.51 24.41 -18.91
N MET A 317 6.03 25.42 -18.20
CA MET A 317 5.56 26.81 -18.20
C MET A 317 6.17 27.66 -19.31
N ALA A 318 7.20 27.17 -20.00
CA ALA A 318 7.86 27.92 -21.08
C ALA A 318 6.84 28.30 -22.17
N GLU A 319 6.98 29.49 -22.76
CA GLU A 319 6.03 30.03 -23.74
C GLU A 319 5.90 29.14 -24.99
N ASP A 320 6.96 28.43 -25.34
CA ASP A 320 7.05 27.49 -26.47
C ASP A 320 6.77 26.03 -26.07
N ALA A 321 6.40 25.77 -24.81
CA ALA A 321 6.06 24.42 -24.37
C ALA A 321 4.80 23.91 -25.08
N ILE A 322 4.89 22.72 -25.69
CA ILE A 322 3.73 22.07 -26.29
C ILE A 322 2.69 21.76 -25.22
N GLN A 323 1.41 21.91 -25.58
CA GLN A 323 0.31 21.56 -24.69
C GLN A 323 0.30 20.05 -24.46
N ILE A 324 0.52 19.63 -23.21
CA ILE A 324 0.48 18.21 -22.82
C ILE A 324 -0.92 17.64 -23.09
N HIS A 325 -1.94 18.42 -22.72
CA HIS A 325 -3.35 18.21 -23.06
C HIS A 325 -3.75 19.18 -24.17
N PRO A 326 -3.85 18.72 -25.43
CA PRO A 326 -4.17 19.60 -26.55
C PRO A 326 -5.49 20.36 -26.32
N GLY A 327 -5.46 21.68 -26.52
CA GLY A 327 -6.59 22.57 -26.25
C GLY A 327 -6.58 23.20 -24.85
N THR A 328 -5.69 22.77 -23.95
CA THR A 328 -5.54 23.36 -22.62
C THR A 328 -4.09 23.82 -22.41
N PRO A 329 -3.85 25.09 -22.01
CA PRO A 329 -2.50 25.54 -21.69
C PRO A 329 -1.94 24.80 -20.47
N ASN A 330 -0.63 24.51 -20.46
CA ASN A 330 0.02 23.81 -19.34
C ASN A 330 -0.15 24.56 -18.01
N VAL A 331 -0.18 25.90 -18.05
CA VAL A 331 -0.60 26.75 -16.91
C VAL A 331 -2.12 26.89 -16.91
N TYR A 332 -2.79 25.90 -16.33
CA TYR A 332 -4.25 25.76 -16.40
C TYR A 332 -5.01 26.47 -15.27
N PHE A 333 -4.33 26.99 -14.24
CA PHE A 333 -5.00 27.65 -13.11
C PHE A 333 -4.11 28.71 -12.46
N GLU A 334 -4.73 29.83 -12.07
CA GLU A 334 -4.09 30.96 -11.38
C GLU A 334 -4.98 31.38 -10.21
N LEU A 335 -4.38 31.57 -9.03
CA LEU A 335 -5.08 31.98 -7.81
C LEU A 335 -4.42 33.23 -7.23
N PRO A 336 -4.96 34.44 -7.50
CA PRO A 336 -4.43 35.65 -6.91
C PRO A 336 -4.74 35.71 -5.41
N ILE A 337 -3.82 36.32 -4.65
CA ILE A 337 -4.04 36.72 -3.25
C ILE A 337 -3.98 38.24 -3.15
N VAL A 338 -5.14 38.87 -2.99
CA VAL A 338 -5.26 40.33 -2.86
C VAL A 338 -5.83 40.64 -1.49
N LYS A 339 -4.98 41.17 -0.60
CA LYS A 339 -5.36 41.55 0.76
C LYS A 339 -4.80 42.93 1.07
N GLY A 340 -5.68 43.89 1.35
CA GLY A 340 -5.30 45.27 1.66
C GLY A 340 -4.98 46.12 0.42
N GLN A 341 -4.12 47.12 0.61
CA GLN A 341 -3.69 48.05 -0.44
C GLN A 341 -2.54 47.47 -1.29
N ASP A 342 -2.14 48.20 -2.35
CA ASP A 342 -0.95 47.86 -3.15
C ASP A 342 0.29 47.77 -2.24
N THR A 343 1.03 46.67 -2.37
CA THR A 343 2.23 46.40 -1.59
C THR A 343 3.47 47.09 -2.16
N LYS A 344 3.47 47.49 -3.45
CA LYS A 344 4.66 48.11 -4.08
C LYS A 344 5.11 49.40 -3.38
N PRO A 345 4.22 50.35 -3.00
CA PRO A 345 4.64 51.51 -2.22
C PRO A 345 5.17 51.13 -0.84
N LEU A 346 4.54 50.16 -0.16
CA LEU A 346 4.94 49.71 1.17
C LEU A 346 6.35 49.12 1.18
N MET A 347 6.71 48.30 0.18
CA MET A 347 8.04 47.72 0.08
C MET A 347 9.15 48.77 -0.13
N LYS A 348 8.83 49.93 -0.72
CA LYS A 348 9.80 51.03 -0.89
C LYS A 348 10.07 51.80 0.39
N THR A 349 9.10 51.83 1.31
CA THR A 349 9.17 52.64 2.54
C THR A 349 9.39 51.82 3.81
N ALA A 350 9.30 50.49 3.73
CA ALA A 350 9.50 49.60 4.86
C ALA A 350 10.93 49.72 5.40
N ALA A 351 11.08 49.69 6.74
CA ALA A 351 12.38 49.76 7.38
C ALA A 351 13.30 48.57 7.01
N TYR A 352 12.71 47.42 6.72
CA TYR A 352 13.40 46.19 6.31
C TYR A 352 12.57 45.45 5.25
N VAL A 353 13.26 44.94 4.23
CA VAL A 353 12.69 44.09 3.18
C VAL A 353 13.62 42.89 3.01
N VAL A 354 13.03 41.69 2.93
CA VAL A 354 13.74 40.45 2.64
C VAL A 354 12.99 39.75 1.52
N GLU A 355 13.73 39.24 0.54
CA GLU A 355 13.25 38.46 -0.59
C GLU A 355 14.14 37.23 -0.74
N ASP A 356 13.54 36.09 -1.04
CA ASP A 356 14.24 34.80 -1.17
C ASP A 356 13.42 33.82 -2.03
N GLU A 357 14.10 32.81 -2.58
CA GLU A 357 13.51 31.78 -3.43
C GLU A 357 13.55 30.41 -2.75
N PHE A 358 12.40 29.75 -2.69
CA PHE A 358 12.27 28.45 -2.01
C PHE A 358 11.77 27.37 -2.97
N TYR A 359 12.28 26.15 -2.79
CA TYR A 359 11.82 24.97 -3.52
C TYR A 359 11.54 23.80 -2.56
N LEU A 360 10.45 23.08 -2.80
CA LEU A 360 10.13 21.83 -2.15
C LEU A 360 10.02 20.71 -3.19
N GLN A 361 10.65 19.58 -2.90
CA GLN A 361 10.71 18.43 -3.81
C GLN A 361 9.36 17.69 -3.93
N ARG A 362 9.25 16.82 -4.94
CA ARG A 362 8.17 15.83 -5.07
C ARG A 362 8.32 14.71 -4.03
N GLN A 363 7.91 14.97 -2.79
CA GLN A 363 8.07 14.03 -1.68
C GLN A 363 7.22 12.76 -1.88
N PRO A 364 7.81 11.55 -1.87
CA PRO A 364 7.05 10.31 -1.93
C PRO A 364 6.43 9.98 -0.55
N HIS A 365 5.19 9.48 -0.56
CA HIS A 365 4.45 9.10 0.64
C HIS A 365 5.15 7.99 1.45
N LEU A 366 5.71 7.01 0.73
CA LEU A 366 6.48 5.87 1.27
C LEU A 366 5.73 5.09 2.36
N THR A 367 4.53 4.62 2.02
CA THR A 367 3.77 3.70 2.89
C THR A 367 4.45 2.34 2.95
N MET A 368 4.29 1.66 4.09
CA MET A 368 4.86 0.33 4.28
C MET A 368 4.14 -0.73 3.44
N GLU A 369 2.82 -0.59 3.34
CA GLU A 369 1.98 -1.38 2.45
C GLU A 369 1.91 -0.65 1.08
N PRO A 370 2.21 -1.32 -0.04
CA PRO A 370 1.93 -0.77 -1.37
C PRO A 370 0.43 -0.60 -1.59
N ASP A 371 0.04 -0.05 -2.74
CA ASP A 371 -1.37 0.09 -3.07
C ASP A 371 -1.95 -1.26 -3.49
N VAL A 372 -3.16 -1.59 -3.00
CA VAL A 372 -3.80 -2.89 -3.20
C VAL A 372 -5.31 -2.79 -3.00
N GLY A 373 -6.07 -3.55 -3.78
CA GLY A 373 -7.52 -3.60 -3.72
C GLY A 373 -8.05 -4.78 -4.51
N PHE A 374 -9.36 -4.96 -4.53
CA PHE A 374 -10.05 -5.99 -5.30
C PHE A 374 -11.46 -5.51 -5.66
N ALA A 375 -12.09 -6.12 -6.66
CA ALA A 375 -13.46 -5.83 -7.03
C ALA A 375 -14.25 -7.08 -7.40
N TYR A 376 -15.57 -7.04 -7.21
CA TYR A 376 -16.50 -8.11 -7.56
C TYR A 376 -17.93 -7.56 -7.72
N PHE A 377 -18.82 -8.30 -8.36
CA PHE A 377 -20.26 -8.03 -8.31
C PHE A 377 -20.87 -8.69 -7.07
N ASP A 378 -21.58 -7.91 -6.24
CA ASP A 378 -22.30 -8.45 -5.09
C ASP A 378 -23.62 -9.15 -5.48
N GLU A 379 -24.29 -9.79 -4.53
CA GLU A 379 -25.56 -10.50 -4.75
C GLU A 379 -26.68 -9.59 -5.30
N GLY A 380 -26.60 -8.28 -5.07
CA GLY A 380 -27.52 -7.27 -5.62
C GLY A 380 -27.13 -6.76 -7.01
N GLY A 381 -26.09 -7.34 -7.63
CA GLY A 381 -25.56 -6.93 -8.91
C GLY A 381 -24.85 -5.58 -8.89
N ARG A 382 -24.37 -5.11 -7.73
CA ARG A 382 -23.56 -3.89 -7.63
C ARG A 382 -22.09 -4.23 -7.80
N LEU A 383 -21.38 -3.47 -8.63
CA LEU A 383 -19.94 -3.48 -8.66
C LEU A 383 -19.41 -2.96 -7.32
N THR A 384 -18.77 -3.84 -6.56
CA THR A 384 -18.18 -3.53 -5.26
C THR A 384 -16.67 -3.51 -5.37
N ILE A 385 -16.07 -2.37 -5.04
CA ILE A 385 -14.63 -2.14 -5.09
C ILE A 385 -14.13 -1.95 -3.66
N HIS A 386 -13.20 -2.79 -3.26
CA HIS A 386 -12.48 -2.69 -1.99
C HIS A 386 -11.09 -2.12 -2.24
N SER A 387 -10.74 -1.03 -1.55
CA SER A 387 -9.44 -0.38 -1.75
C SER A 387 -8.96 0.34 -0.50
N LYS A 388 -7.83 1.05 -0.62
CA LYS A 388 -7.30 1.93 0.43
C LYS A 388 -7.91 3.34 0.41
N SER A 389 -9.00 3.57 -0.33
CA SER A 389 -9.63 4.90 -0.43
C SER A 389 -9.92 5.47 0.95
N ILE A 390 -9.53 6.72 1.18
CA ILE A 390 -9.89 7.48 2.39
C ILE A 390 -11.05 8.46 2.14
N ALA A 391 -11.61 8.43 0.93
CA ALA A 391 -12.64 9.34 0.46
C ALA A 391 -13.67 8.60 -0.41
N ILE A 392 -14.26 7.53 0.14
CA ILE A 392 -15.05 6.54 -0.62
C ILE A 392 -16.18 7.15 -1.44
N TYR A 393 -16.93 8.13 -0.90
CA TYR A 393 -18.01 8.80 -1.61
C TYR A 393 -17.50 9.76 -2.70
N LEU A 394 -16.37 10.42 -2.43
CA LEU A 394 -15.71 11.28 -3.42
C LEU A 394 -15.23 10.44 -4.61
N HIS A 395 -14.49 9.36 -4.34
CA HIS A 395 -13.97 8.47 -5.37
C HIS A 395 -15.08 7.80 -6.17
N HIS A 396 -16.17 7.43 -5.52
CA HIS A 396 -17.36 6.89 -6.16
C HIS A 396 -17.89 7.84 -7.25
N ALA A 397 -18.11 9.11 -6.90
CA ALA A 397 -18.56 10.13 -7.84
C ALA A 397 -17.52 10.43 -8.94
N MET A 398 -16.22 10.38 -8.61
CA MET A 398 -15.13 10.64 -9.56
C MET A 398 -15.00 9.57 -10.65
N ILE A 399 -15.30 8.30 -10.34
CA ILE A 399 -15.04 7.17 -11.26
C ILE A 399 -16.29 6.62 -11.94
N ALA A 400 -17.49 6.77 -11.36
CA ALA A 400 -18.70 6.15 -11.90
C ALA A 400 -18.99 6.52 -13.38
N PRO A 401 -18.86 7.79 -13.81
CA PRO A 401 -19.08 8.14 -15.22
C PRO A 401 -18.00 7.58 -16.15
N GLY A 402 -16.76 7.48 -15.67
CA GLY A 402 -15.65 6.89 -16.41
C GLY A 402 -15.84 5.39 -16.64
N LEU A 403 -16.35 4.68 -15.63
CA LEU A 403 -16.71 3.27 -15.68
C LEU A 403 -17.95 3.00 -16.53
N GLY A 404 -18.85 3.97 -16.66
CA GLY A 404 -20.12 3.81 -17.37
C GLY A 404 -21.13 3.02 -16.54
N ILE A 405 -21.11 3.22 -15.22
CA ILE A 405 -22.00 2.55 -14.28
C ILE A 405 -22.86 3.56 -13.55
N ALA A 406 -24.14 3.23 -13.36
CA ALA A 406 -25.04 4.07 -12.59
C ALA A 406 -24.55 4.16 -11.12
N PRO A 407 -24.61 5.35 -10.47
CA PRO A 407 -24.14 5.56 -9.10
C PRO A 407 -24.63 4.50 -8.09
N GLU A 408 -25.91 4.12 -8.14
CA GLU A 408 -26.53 3.12 -7.25
C GLU A 408 -26.05 1.68 -7.50
N LYS A 409 -25.41 1.43 -8.64
CA LYS A 409 -24.79 0.14 -9.01
C LYS A 409 -23.31 0.07 -8.66
N LEU A 410 -22.72 1.13 -8.10
CA LEU A 410 -21.33 1.17 -7.65
C LEU A 410 -21.24 1.30 -6.13
N ARG A 411 -20.38 0.50 -5.50
CA ARG A 411 -20.07 0.56 -4.08
C ARG A 411 -18.56 0.58 -3.88
N ILE A 412 -18.05 1.52 -3.07
CA ILE A 412 -16.64 1.57 -2.67
C ILE A 412 -16.54 1.30 -1.17
N ILE A 413 -15.66 0.38 -0.79
CA ILE A 413 -15.39 -0.01 0.59
C ILE A 413 -13.92 0.24 0.91
N GLN A 414 -13.67 0.90 2.03
CA GLN A 414 -12.31 1.08 2.55
C GLN A 414 -11.89 -0.19 3.30
N ASN A 415 -10.81 -0.82 2.83
CA ASN A 415 -10.14 -1.88 3.56
C ASN A 415 -9.31 -1.31 4.73
N PRO A 416 -9.06 -2.12 5.78
CA PRO A 416 -7.83 -2.00 6.55
C PRO A 416 -6.62 -1.56 5.73
N SER A 417 -6.04 -0.40 6.08
CA SER A 417 -5.02 0.26 5.26
C SER A 417 -3.72 0.50 6.06
N GLY A 418 -2.60 0.09 5.49
CA GLY A 418 -1.23 0.24 6.00
C GLY A 418 -0.66 1.66 5.88
N GLY A 419 -1.50 2.68 6.02
CA GLY A 419 -1.16 4.10 5.85
C GLY A 419 -1.31 4.58 4.42
N THR A 420 -1.54 5.89 4.26
CA THR A 420 -1.69 6.56 2.94
C THR A 420 -0.98 7.91 2.90
N PHE A 421 -1.03 8.69 3.99
CA PHE A 421 -0.39 10.01 4.09
C PHE A 421 -0.83 11.00 2.99
N GLY A 422 -2.01 10.79 2.41
CA GLY A 422 -2.59 11.68 1.40
C GLY A 422 -2.75 11.05 0.01
N TYR A 423 -1.94 10.05 -0.38
CA TYR A 423 -1.99 9.55 -1.77
C TYR A 423 -3.34 8.94 -2.16
N LYS A 424 -4.08 8.40 -1.18
CA LYS A 424 -5.44 7.85 -1.35
C LYS A 424 -6.55 8.90 -1.24
N PHE A 425 -6.22 10.18 -1.18
CA PHE A 425 -7.19 11.21 -1.52
C PHE A 425 -7.50 11.20 -3.02
N SER A 426 -6.57 10.68 -3.83
CA SER A 426 -6.79 10.42 -5.25
C SER A 426 -7.25 8.97 -5.48
N PRO A 427 -8.15 8.71 -6.44
CA PRO A 427 -8.32 7.37 -6.99
C PRO A 427 -7.00 6.92 -7.61
N THR A 428 -6.63 5.66 -7.44
CA THR A 428 -5.41 5.09 -8.02
C THR A 428 -5.76 3.91 -8.91
N MET A 429 -6.23 2.82 -8.31
CA MET A 429 -6.58 1.56 -9.00
C MET A 429 -8.06 1.20 -8.88
N GLU A 430 -8.88 1.99 -8.18
CA GLU A 430 -10.32 1.72 -8.04
C GLU A 430 -10.99 1.57 -9.41
N ALA A 431 -10.76 2.51 -10.32
CA ALA A 431 -11.33 2.43 -11.66
C ALA A 431 -10.76 1.27 -12.48
N LEU A 432 -9.47 0.94 -12.32
CA LEU A 432 -8.84 -0.21 -13.01
C LEU A 432 -9.49 -1.53 -12.58
N LEU A 433 -9.67 -1.73 -11.28
CA LEU A 433 -10.39 -2.88 -10.71
C LEU A 433 -11.82 -2.95 -11.22
N GLY A 434 -12.50 -1.79 -11.26
CA GLY A 434 -13.86 -1.69 -11.78
C GLY A 434 -13.97 -2.13 -13.24
N VAL A 435 -13.10 -1.63 -14.12
CA VAL A 435 -13.08 -2.01 -15.54
C VAL A 435 -12.80 -3.51 -15.68
N ALA A 436 -11.77 -4.04 -15.01
CA ALA A 436 -11.41 -5.45 -15.10
C ALA A 436 -12.55 -6.37 -14.62
N CYS A 437 -13.18 -6.05 -13.50
CA CYS A 437 -14.34 -6.79 -12.99
C CYS A 437 -15.53 -6.72 -13.97
N MET A 438 -15.83 -5.54 -14.52
CA MET A 438 -16.92 -5.36 -15.48
C MET A 438 -16.68 -6.06 -16.81
N ALA A 439 -15.43 -6.15 -17.25
CA ALA A 439 -15.02 -6.76 -18.52
C ALA A 439 -14.92 -8.28 -18.46
N THR A 440 -14.71 -8.85 -17.26
CA THR A 440 -14.56 -10.30 -17.06
C THR A 440 -15.77 -10.95 -16.40
N GLY A 441 -16.58 -10.19 -15.66
CA GLY A 441 -17.68 -10.72 -14.85
C GLY A 441 -17.22 -11.54 -13.65
N ARG A 442 -15.93 -11.51 -13.30
CA ARG A 442 -15.32 -12.29 -12.21
C ARG A 442 -14.77 -11.38 -11.12
N PRO A 443 -14.60 -11.88 -9.88
CA PRO A 443 -13.80 -11.20 -8.89
C PRO A 443 -12.38 -10.97 -9.42
N VAL A 444 -11.82 -9.79 -9.14
CA VAL A 444 -10.47 -9.41 -9.55
C VAL A 444 -9.68 -8.86 -8.37
N PHE A 445 -8.38 -9.13 -8.32
CA PHE A 445 -7.45 -8.73 -7.28
C PHE A 445 -6.18 -8.10 -7.88
#